data_AF-A0A5E4K6T2-F1
#
_entry.id   AF-A0A5E4K6T2-F1
#
_cell.length_a   1.000
_cell.length_b   1.000
_cell.length_c   1.000
_cell.angle_alpha   90.00
_cell.angle_beta   90.00
_cell.angle_gamma   90.00
#
_symmetry.space_group_name_H-M   'P 1'
#
loop_
_entity.id
_entity.type
_entity.pdbx_description
1 polymer ?
#
loop_
_entity_poly.entity_id
_entity_poly.type
_entity_poly.pdbx_seq_one_letter_code
_entity_poly.pdbx_strand_id
1 'polypeptide(L)'
;METKRIDFRDQIAKNKVKSFLLMSVVFAVFIALGYFISYAFAPGLFFSIMILSIIFSISYLLISYYNSDKIALMSVGAKEARRENYKQYYDIVEGLTIASGLPMPKLYIMPSNQINAFASGRNPSHAVVCVTEGALEKLDKRELEGVLAHELGHIGSYDIRYMTLVAVMVGMISIISEIFLRSLWFRGNDRENNSGNAIFVIIGIALAILAPIVVYFVQLAISRKREFNADASAVKFTRYPAGLIGALKKIKNENSAEKKINKAVAQLFFANPFKELGKTHPDIDKRIAVLERM
;
A
#
# COMPACT_ATOMS: atom_id res chain seq x y z
N MET A 1 32.35 5.03 0.88
CA MET A 1 31.19 5.03 -0.04
C MET A 1 30.61 6.43 -0.04
N GLU A 2 30.77 7.18 -1.14
CA GLU A 2 30.16 8.51 -1.28
C GLU A 2 28.65 8.41 -1.11
N THR A 3 28.12 9.05 -0.07
CA THR A 3 26.69 9.24 0.11
C THR A 3 26.22 10.29 -0.90
N LYS A 4 25.99 9.86 -2.15
CA LYS A 4 25.33 10.69 -3.16
C LYS A 4 23.99 11.15 -2.58
N ARG A 5 23.90 12.44 -2.21
CA ARG A 5 22.64 13.06 -1.75
C ARG A 5 21.63 12.87 -2.87
N ILE A 6 20.62 12.04 -2.64
CA ILE A 6 19.54 11.88 -3.62
C ILE A 6 18.61 13.05 -3.40
N ASP A 7 18.50 13.90 -4.41
CA ASP A 7 17.58 15.03 -4.37
C ASP A 7 16.12 14.54 -4.27
N PHE A 8 15.26 15.34 -3.65
CA PHE A 8 13.84 15.02 -3.50
C PHE A 8 13.17 14.81 -4.87
N ARG A 9 13.60 15.55 -5.90
CA ARG A 9 13.10 15.40 -7.28
C ARG A 9 13.50 14.08 -7.92
N ASP A 10 14.72 13.59 -7.66
CA ASP A 10 15.18 12.29 -8.15
C ASP A 10 14.33 11.15 -7.59
N GLN A 11 13.91 11.27 -6.32
CA GLN A 11 13.03 10.27 -5.69
C GLN A 11 11.66 10.25 -6.37
N ILE A 12 11.08 11.45 -6.60
CA ILE A 12 9.81 11.59 -7.30
C ILE A 12 9.88 10.96 -8.69
N ALA A 13 10.93 11.26 -9.48
CA ALA A 13 11.10 10.71 -10.82
C ALA A 13 11.20 9.18 -10.79
N LYS A 14 12.04 8.63 -9.91
CA LYS A 14 12.19 7.17 -9.74
C LYS A 14 10.88 6.50 -9.36
N ASN A 15 10.12 7.08 -8.44
CA ASN A 15 8.84 6.50 -8.00
C ASN A 15 7.78 6.53 -9.10
N LYS A 16 7.72 7.61 -9.90
CA LYS A 16 6.85 7.67 -11.07
C LYS A 16 7.19 6.58 -12.10
N VAL A 17 8.48 6.36 -12.37
CA VAL A 17 8.96 5.31 -13.28
C VAL A 17 8.61 3.92 -12.73
N LYS A 18 8.84 3.67 -11.43
CA LYS A 18 8.47 2.41 -10.78
C LYS A 18 6.97 2.12 -10.85
N SER A 19 6.12 3.13 -10.60
CA SER A 19 4.67 2.99 -10.74
C SER A 19 4.28 2.65 -12.17
N PHE A 20 4.87 3.33 -13.16
CA PHE A 20 4.61 3.04 -14.57
C PHE A 20 5.03 1.61 -14.94
N LEU A 21 6.25 1.21 -14.57
CA LEU A 21 6.77 -0.13 -14.82
C LEU A 21 5.88 -1.21 -14.20
N LEU A 22 5.43 -1.01 -12.95
CA LEU A 22 4.48 -1.92 -12.29
C LEU A 22 3.21 -2.10 -13.13
N MET A 23 2.58 -1.00 -13.56
CA MET A 23 1.37 -1.05 -14.38
C MET A 23 1.62 -1.72 -15.73
N SER A 24 2.75 -1.44 -16.39
CA SER A 24 3.12 -2.06 -17.66
C SER A 24 3.34 -3.56 -17.53
N VAL A 25 3.99 -4.02 -16.45
CA VAL A 25 4.18 -5.46 -16.22
C VAL A 25 2.85 -6.14 -15.94
N VAL A 26 1.99 -5.57 -15.10
CA VAL A 26 0.66 -6.13 -14.85
C VAL A 26 -0.19 -6.18 -16.12
N PHE A 27 -0.14 -5.14 -16.95
CA PHE A 27 -0.77 -5.15 -18.27
C PHE A 27 -0.27 -6.32 -19.12
N ALA A 28 1.05 -6.45 -19.28
CA ALA A 28 1.67 -7.51 -20.07
C ALA A 28 1.28 -8.92 -19.57
N VAL A 29 1.18 -9.10 -18.26
CA VAL A 29 0.75 -10.39 -17.67
C VAL A 29 -0.70 -10.71 -18.03
N PHE A 30 -1.63 -9.75 -17.94
CA PHE A 30 -3.01 -10.01 -18.34
C PHE A 30 -3.17 -10.30 -19.84
N ILE A 31 -2.40 -9.62 -20.69
CA ILE A 31 -2.35 -9.93 -22.13
C ILE A 31 -1.79 -11.33 -22.38
N ALA A 32 -0.71 -11.72 -21.71
CA ALA A 32 -0.15 -13.05 -21.80
C ALA A 32 -1.16 -14.12 -21.35
N LEU A 33 -1.88 -13.88 -20.25
CA LEU A 33 -2.94 -14.77 -19.79
C LEU A 33 -4.06 -14.90 -20.81
N GLY A 34 -4.54 -13.79 -21.37
CA GLY A 34 -5.54 -13.80 -22.45
C GLY A 34 -5.10 -14.64 -23.65
N TYR A 35 -3.83 -14.48 -24.05
CA TYR A 35 -3.23 -15.24 -25.14
C TYR A 35 -3.21 -16.75 -24.86
N PHE A 36 -2.69 -17.17 -23.70
CA PHE A 36 -2.63 -18.59 -23.33
C PHE A 36 -4.01 -19.21 -23.17
N ILE A 37 -4.97 -18.48 -22.58
CA ILE A 37 -6.36 -18.92 -22.45
C ILE A 37 -6.98 -19.18 -23.82
N SER A 38 -6.81 -18.24 -24.74
CA SER A 38 -7.33 -18.42 -26.08
C SER A 38 -6.69 -19.60 -26.79
N TYR A 39 -5.35 -19.71 -26.76
CA TYR A 39 -4.63 -20.75 -27.46
C TYR A 39 -4.97 -22.15 -26.94
N ALA A 40 -5.15 -22.31 -25.63
CA ALA A 40 -5.38 -23.61 -25.02
C ALA A 40 -6.85 -24.10 -25.08
N PHE A 41 -7.84 -23.19 -25.02
CA PHE A 41 -9.25 -23.58 -24.82
C PHE A 41 -10.17 -23.22 -25.98
N ALA A 42 -9.92 -22.12 -26.68
CA ALA A 42 -10.78 -21.68 -27.77
C ALA A 42 -9.97 -20.96 -28.86
N PRO A 43 -9.15 -21.68 -29.64
CA PRO A 43 -8.32 -21.09 -30.69
C PRO A 43 -9.16 -20.32 -31.73
N GLY A 44 -10.38 -20.79 -32.01
CA GLY A 44 -11.31 -20.15 -32.94
C GLY A 44 -11.88 -18.81 -32.46
N LEU A 45 -11.78 -18.49 -31.16
CA LEU A 45 -12.24 -17.23 -30.57
C LEU A 45 -11.09 -16.29 -30.22
N PHE A 46 -9.91 -16.50 -30.80
CA PHE A 46 -8.69 -15.78 -30.43
C PHE A 46 -8.81 -14.27 -30.43
N PHE A 47 -9.28 -13.69 -31.53
CA PHE A 47 -9.42 -12.24 -31.62
C PHE A 47 -10.41 -11.69 -30.59
N SER A 48 -11.53 -12.39 -30.37
CA SER A 48 -12.53 -11.98 -29.38
C SER A 48 -11.99 -12.01 -27.95
N ILE A 49 -11.31 -13.10 -27.57
CA ILE A 49 -10.72 -13.23 -26.23
C ILE A 49 -9.63 -12.17 -26.02
N MET A 50 -8.77 -11.95 -27.01
CA MET A 50 -7.71 -10.94 -26.91
C MET A 50 -8.27 -9.52 -26.78
N ILE A 51 -9.29 -9.15 -27.56
CA ILE A 51 -9.97 -7.85 -27.45
C ILE A 51 -10.55 -7.69 -26.04
N LEU A 52 -11.25 -8.71 -25.52
CA LEU A 52 -11.80 -8.68 -24.17
C LEU A 52 -10.69 -8.57 -23.10
N SER A 53 -9.59 -9.30 -23.25
CA SER A 53 -8.44 -9.21 -22.33
C SER A 53 -7.81 -7.82 -22.34
N ILE A 54 -7.67 -7.17 -23.49
CA ILE A 54 -7.15 -5.78 -23.59
C ILE A 54 -8.10 -4.82 -22.89
N ILE A 55 -9.39 -4.86 -23.21
CA ILE A 55 -10.40 -3.98 -22.60
C ILE A 55 -10.42 -4.16 -21.08
N PHE A 56 -10.41 -5.41 -20.61
CA PHE A 56 -10.37 -5.74 -19.19
C PHE A 56 -9.12 -5.19 -18.52
N SER A 57 -7.94 -5.42 -19.12
CA SER A 57 -6.66 -4.98 -18.57
C SER A 57 -6.58 -3.47 -18.43
N ILE A 58 -7.00 -2.73 -19.47
CA ILE A 58 -7.01 -1.25 -19.44
C ILE A 58 -7.99 -0.76 -18.38
N SER A 59 -9.22 -1.28 -18.38
CA SER A 59 -10.24 -0.89 -17.40
C SER A 59 -9.79 -1.16 -15.97
N TYR A 60 -9.19 -2.32 -15.72
CA TYR A 60 -8.66 -2.71 -14.43
C TYR A 60 -7.56 -1.74 -13.95
N LEU A 61 -6.60 -1.41 -14.82
CA LEU A 61 -5.50 -0.50 -14.46
C LEU A 61 -6.00 0.92 -14.20
N LEU A 62 -6.95 1.41 -14.99
CA LEU A 62 -7.56 2.72 -14.78
C LEU A 62 -8.32 2.75 -13.45
N ILE A 63 -9.20 1.80 -13.19
CA ILE A 63 -9.94 1.72 -11.92
C ILE A 63 -8.95 1.63 -10.76
N SER A 64 -7.95 0.76 -10.86
CA SER A 64 -6.94 0.57 -9.82
C SER A 64 -6.12 1.84 -9.57
N TYR A 65 -5.82 2.64 -10.59
CA TYR A 65 -5.03 3.86 -10.47
C TYR A 65 -5.83 5.06 -9.94
N TYR A 66 -7.09 5.21 -10.37
CA TYR A 66 -7.94 6.36 -10.01
C TYR A 66 -8.68 6.14 -8.69
N ASN A 67 -8.91 4.89 -8.28
CA ASN A 67 -9.63 4.54 -7.06
C ASN A 67 -8.73 3.85 -6.03
N SER A 68 -7.41 3.94 -6.20
CA SER A 68 -6.42 3.19 -5.41
C SER A 68 -6.56 3.46 -3.90
N ASP A 69 -6.72 4.73 -3.55
CA ASP A 69 -6.92 5.23 -2.19
C ASP A 69 -8.23 4.72 -1.58
N LYS A 70 -9.33 4.81 -2.34
CA LYS A 70 -10.65 4.34 -1.90
C LYS A 70 -10.65 2.85 -1.62
N ILE A 71 -10.02 2.05 -2.48
CA ILE A 71 -9.91 0.59 -2.29
C ILE A 71 -9.10 0.30 -1.02
N ALA A 72 -7.97 0.99 -0.81
CA ALA A 72 -7.18 0.83 0.40
C ALA A 72 -7.96 1.20 1.67
N LEU A 73 -8.64 2.35 1.69
CA LEU A 73 -9.46 2.82 2.82
C LEU A 73 -10.62 1.85 3.13
N MET A 74 -11.33 1.38 2.10
CA MET A 74 -12.44 0.44 2.26
C MET A 74 -11.97 -0.89 2.84
N SER A 75 -10.78 -1.36 2.45
CA SER A 75 -10.22 -2.63 2.94
C SER A 75 -9.88 -2.64 4.43
N VAL A 76 -9.71 -1.46 5.04
CA VAL A 76 -9.42 -1.29 6.47
C VAL A 76 -10.61 -0.72 7.25
N GLY A 77 -11.77 -0.56 6.61
CA GLY A 77 -12.97 0.00 7.24
C GLY A 77 -12.81 1.45 7.69
N ALA A 78 -11.92 2.21 7.06
CA ALA A 78 -11.67 3.59 7.43
C ALA A 78 -12.88 4.49 7.11
N LYS A 79 -13.14 5.45 8.00
CA LYS A 79 -14.21 6.45 7.88
C LYS A 79 -13.62 7.84 7.77
N GLU A 80 -14.28 8.73 7.05
CA GLU A 80 -13.83 10.11 6.91
C GLU A 80 -13.82 10.81 8.27
N ALA A 81 -12.70 11.44 8.62
CA ALA A 81 -12.55 12.18 9.85
C ALA A 81 -13.31 13.51 9.70
N ARG A 82 -14.33 13.76 10.53
CA ARG A 82 -15.00 15.07 10.54
C ARG A 82 -14.22 16.05 11.40
N ARG A 83 -14.02 17.29 10.90
CA ARG A 83 -13.23 18.32 11.60
C ARG A 83 -13.80 18.65 12.98
N GLU A 84 -15.12 18.59 13.17
CA GLU A 84 -15.76 18.86 14.46
C GLU A 84 -15.30 17.86 15.55
N ASN A 85 -15.11 16.60 15.17
CA ASN A 85 -14.77 15.52 16.09
C ASN A 85 -13.26 15.34 16.26
N TYR A 86 -12.47 15.70 15.24
CA TYR A 86 -11.03 15.43 15.19
C TYR A 86 -10.21 16.71 14.96
N LYS A 87 -10.55 17.80 15.65
CA LYS A 87 -9.90 19.11 15.46
C LYS A 87 -8.38 19.06 15.60
N GLN A 88 -7.85 18.39 16.63
CA GLN A 88 -6.41 18.26 16.83
C GLN A 88 -5.70 17.58 15.65
N TYR A 89 -6.30 16.55 15.06
CA TYR A 89 -5.75 15.86 13.90
C TYR A 89 -5.68 16.81 12.69
N TYR A 90 -6.76 17.55 12.43
CA TYR A 90 -6.80 18.56 11.38
C TYR A 90 -5.75 19.67 11.59
N ASP A 91 -5.67 20.23 12.79
CA ASP A 91 -4.77 21.35 13.09
C ASP A 91 -3.29 20.95 12.93
N ILE A 92 -2.93 19.72 13.32
CA ILE A 92 -1.56 19.19 13.12
C ILE A 92 -1.25 19.05 11.63
N VAL A 93 -2.13 18.41 10.85
CA VAL A 93 -1.88 18.20 9.41
C VAL A 93 -1.88 19.52 8.65
N GLU A 94 -2.75 20.48 9.03
CA GLU A 94 -2.78 21.83 8.46
C GLU A 94 -1.45 22.56 8.71
N GLY A 95 -0.92 22.52 9.94
CA GLY A 95 0.40 23.08 10.25
C GLY A 95 1.54 22.43 9.44
N LEU A 96 1.53 21.10 9.34
CA LEU A 96 2.57 20.36 8.60
C LEU A 96 2.49 20.56 7.09
N THR A 97 1.29 20.70 6.52
CA THR A 97 1.09 20.96 5.08
C THR A 97 1.58 22.36 4.71
N ILE A 98 1.36 23.35 5.58
CA ILE A 98 1.98 24.68 5.45
C ILE A 98 3.51 24.57 5.50
N ALA A 99 4.07 23.88 6.51
CA ALA A 99 5.52 23.75 6.67
C ALA A 99 6.21 22.99 5.52
N SER A 100 5.51 22.03 4.90
CA SER A 100 6.02 21.20 3.82
C SER A 100 5.71 21.73 2.42
N GLY A 101 4.78 22.69 2.29
CA GLY A 101 4.27 23.18 1.01
C GLY A 101 3.42 22.16 0.25
N LEU A 102 2.87 21.16 0.96
CA LEU A 102 2.02 20.12 0.39
C LEU A 102 0.54 20.55 0.44
N PRO A 103 -0.30 20.11 -0.51
CA PRO A 103 -1.74 20.31 -0.40
C PRO A 103 -2.31 19.51 0.77
N MET A 104 -3.39 20.02 1.37
CA MET A 104 -4.09 19.34 2.46
C MET A 104 -4.68 17.99 1.97
N PRO A 105 -4.24 16.84 2.54
CA PRO A 105 -4.82 15.55 2.20
C PRO A 105 -6.19 15.38 2.86
N LYS A 106 -6.99 14.44 2.35
CA LYS A 106 -8.22 14.01 3.05
C LYS A 106 -7.85 13.15 4.25
N LEU A 107 -8.56 13.34 5.36
CA LEU A 107 -8.25 12.68 6.63
C LEU A 107 -9.27 11.58 6.92
N TYR A 108 -8.78 10.42 7.33
CA TYR A 108 -9.59 9.25 7.66
C TYR A 108 -9.17 8.65 9.00
N ILE A 109 -10.13 8.03 9.69
CA ILE A 109 -9.93 7.28 10.93
C ILE A 109 -10.23 5.81 10.69
N MET A 110 -9.32 4.95 11.14
CA MET A 110 -9.48 3.50 11.12
C MET A 110 -9.86 3.00 12.53
N PRO A 111 -10.92 2.19 12.67
CA PRO A 111 -11.33 1.64 13.96
C PRO A 111 -10.39 0.51 14.38
N SER A 112 -9.27 0.87 14.99
CA SER A 112 -8.24 -0.04 15.51
C SER A 112 -7.55 0.58 16.71
N ASN A 113 -7.28 -0.24 17.72
CA ASN A 113 -6.55 0.15 18.92
C ASN A 113 -5.02 0.06 18.74
N GLN A 114 -4.49 -0.36 17.59
CA GLN A 114 -3.04 -0.30 17.35
C GLN A 114 -2.58 1.14 17.14
N ILE A 115 -1.33 1.46 17.46
CA ILE A 115 -0.71 2.73 17.07
C ILE A 115 -0.26 2.60 15.62
N ASN A 116 -1.02 3.19 14.69
CA ASN A 116 -0.66 3.15 13.29
C ASN A 116 -1.21 4.33 12.48
N ALA A 117 -0.62 4.55 11.33
CA ALA A 117 -1.09 5.49 10.33
C ALA A 117 -0.64 5.00 8.95
N PHE A 118 -1.26 5.50 7.88
CA PHE A 118 -0.75 5.36 6.53
C PHE A 118 -1.21 6.49 5.63
N ALA A 119 -0.38 6.86 4.67
CA ALA A 119 -0.75 7.68 3.54
C ALA A 119 -1.02 6.85 2.28
N SER A 120 -1.95 7.32 1.46
CA SER A 120 -2.32 6.65 0.21
C SER A 120 -2.73 7.68 -0.85
N GLY A 121 -2.68 7.29 -2.12
CA GLY A 121 -3.18 8.11 -3.22
C GLY A 121 -2.24 8.19 -4.41
N ARG A 122 -2.76 8.73 -5.52
CA ARG A 122 -2.06 8.76 -6.80
C ARG A 122 -1.12 9.96 -6.97
N ASN A 123 -1.28 11.03 -6.21
CA ASN A 123 -0.39 12.20 -6.19
C ASN A 123 -0.69 13.05 -4.94
N PRO A 124 0.14 14.06 -4.61
CA PRO A 124 -0.11 14.92 -3.45
C PRO A 124 -1.50 15.55 -3.43
N SER A 125 -2.02 16.04 -4.57
CA SER A 125 -3.34 16.67 -4.66
C SER A 125 -4.53 15.71 -4.48
N HIS A 126 -4.27 14.40 -4.51
CA HIS A 126 -5.25 13.34 -4.30
C HIS A 126 -4.74 12.35 -3.23
N ALA A 127 -4.04 12.88 -2.24
CA ALA A 127 -3.55 12.11 -1.12
C ALA A 127 -4.61 12.01 -0.02
N VAL A 128 -4.55 10.90 0.70
CA VAL A 128 -5.31 10.66 1.92
C VAL A 128 -4.34 10.25 3.01
N VAL A 129 -4.64 10.64 4.26
CA VAL A 129 -3.94 10.16 5.45
C VAL A 129 -4.95 9.50 6.36
N CYS A 130 -4.69 8.26 6.72
CA CYS A 130 -5.51 7.49 7.63
C CYS A 130 -4.74 7.24 8.92
N VAL A 131 -5.38 7.48 10.06
CA VAL A 131 -4.81 7.25 11.40
C VAL A 131 -5.73 6.30 12.15
N THR A 132 -5.17 5.40 12.95
CA THR A 132 -5.97 4.52 13.82
C THR A 132 -6.48 5.27 15.05
N GLU A 133 -7.61 4.84 15.61
CA GLU A 133 -8.08 5.34 16.91
C GLU A 133 -7.00 5.21 18.00
N GLY A 134 -6.28 4.08 18.02
CA GLY A 134 -5.17 3.84 18.95
C GLY A 134 -4.02 4.82 18.81
N ALA A 135 -3.71 5.31 17.60
CA ALA A 135 -2.70 6.35 17.44
C ALA A 135 -3.17 7.71 17.99
N LEU A 136 -4.44 8.06 17.83
CA LEU A 136 -5.00 9.29 18.41
C LEU A 136 -5.08 9.24 19.94
N GLU A 137 -5.36 8.07 20.50
CA GLU A 137 -5.52 7.89 21.96
C GLU A 137 -4.19 7.76 22.70
N LYS A 138 -3.19 7.09 22.10
CA LYS A 138 -1.95 6.69 22.81
C LYS A 138 -0.75 7.57 22.52
N LEU A 139 -0.73 8.27 21.38
CA LEU A 139 0.34 9.20 21.04
C LEU A 139 0.02 10.58 21.62
N ASP A 140 1.04 11.22 22.19
CA ASP A 140 0.92 12.64 22.51
C ASP A 140 0.94 13.50 21.23
N LYS A 141 0.68 14.80 21.39
CA LYS A 141 0.60 15.73 20.26
C LYS A 141 1.88 15.74 19.41
N ARG A 142 3.06 15.72 20.02
CA ARG A 142 4.36 15.81 19.32
C ARG A 142 4.71 14.49 18.65
N GLU A 143 4.35 13.37 19.28
CA GLU A 143 4.50 12.04 18.71
C GLU A 143 3.59 11.85 17.49
N LEU A 144 2.31 12.21 17.61
CA LEU A 144 1.36 12.17 16.50
C LEU A 144 1.80 13.10 15.36
N GLU A 145 2.27 14.31 15.67
CA GLU A 145 2.85 15.23 14.69
C GLU A 145 4.07 14.61 13.97
N GLY A 146 4.95 13.92 14.69
CA GLY A 146 6.07 13.19 14.11
C GLY A 146 5.64 12.10 13.13
N VAL A 147 4.64 11.28 13.50
CA VAL A 147 4.09 10.23 12.63
C VAL A 147 3.43 10.85 11.39
N LEU A 148 2.60 11.88 11.56
CA LEU A 148 1.93 12.55 10.45
C LEU A 148 2.90 13.26 9.50
N ALA A 149 3.98 13.84 10.03
CA ALA A 149 5.03 14.44 9.23
C ALA A 149 5.79 13.39 8.40
N HIS A 150 5.99 12.19 8.95
CA HIS A 150 6.54 11.05 8.23
C HIS A 150 5.63 10.62 7.07
N GLU A 151 4.33 10.47 7.32
CA GLU A 151 3.34 10.12 6.29
C GLU A 151 3.24 11.20 5.19
N LEU A 152 3.32 12.48 5.54
CA LEU A 152 3.42 13.59 4.58
C LEU A 152 4.72 13.53 3.75
N GLY A 153 5.81 13.02 4.33
CA GLY A 153 7.05 12.73 3.60
C GLY A 153 6.85 11.73 2.46
N HIS A 154 6.06 10.67 2.68
CA HIS A 154 5.67 9.74 1.63
C HIS A 154 4.78 10.40 0.56
N ILE A 155 3.90 11.31 0.96
CA ILE A 155 3.05 12.06 0.02
C ILE A 155 3.93 12.89 -0.90
N GLY A 156 4.82 13.72 -0.35
CA GLY A 156 5.66 14.61 -1.13
C GLY A 156 6.65 13.90 -2.05
N SER A 157 7.14 12.72 -1.65
CA SER A 157 8.09 11.91 -2.46
C SER A 157 7.42 11.04 -3.53
N TYR A 158 6.09 11.08 -3.67
CA TYR A 158 5.30 10.21 -4.56
C TYR A 158 5.40 8.72 -4.23
N ASP A 159 5.91 8.39 -3.04
CA ASP A 159 5.96 7.04 -2.52
C ASP A 159 4.56 6.42 -2.41
N ILE A 160 3.58 7.23 -1.99
CA ILE A 160 2.17 6.82 -1.88
C ILE A 160 1.63 6.21 -3.17
N ARG A 161 2.00 6.75 -4.34
CA ARG A 161 1.48 6.25 -5.63
C ARG A 161 1.91 4.82 -5.86
N TYR A 162 3.20 4.55 -5.69
CA TYR A 162 3.74 3.23 -5.92
C TYR A 162 3.22 2.24 -4.89
N MET A 163 3.24 2.60 -3.60
CA MET A 163 2.78 1.70 -2.54
C MET A 163 1.29 1.38 -2.65
N THR A 164 0.42 2.36 -2.89
CA THR A 164 -1.02 2.11 -2.99
C THR A 164 -1.34 1.22 -4.19
N LEU A 165 -0.68 1.42 -5.33
CA LEU A 165 -0.86 0.53 -6.49
C LEU A 165 -0.47 -0.90 -6.18
N VAL A 166 0.70 -1.11 -5.55
CA VAL A 166 1.12 -2.45 -5.12
C VAL A 166 0.10 -3.04 -4.15
N ALA A 167 -0.37 -2.28 -3.16
CA ALA A 167 -1.34 -2.76 -2.18
C ALA A 167 -2.68 -3.19 -2.80
N VAL A 168 -3.22 -2.39 -3.72
CA VAL A 168 -4.48 -2.72 -4.42
C VAL A 168 -4.31 -3.95 -5.31
N MET A 169 -3.18 -4.05 -6.03
CA MET A 169 -2.90 -5.18 -6.92
C MET A 169 -2.71 -6.49 -6.13
N VAL A 170 -1.92 -6.46 -5.04
CA VAL A 170 -1.75 -7.60 -4.12
C VAL A 170 -3.08 -7.99 -3.50
N GLY A 171 -3.88 -7.00 -3.08
CA GLY A 171 -5.15 -7.20 -2.42
C GLY A 171 -6.14 -7.93 -3.32
N MET A 172 -6.25 -7.49 -4.57
CA MET A 172 -7.12 -8.16 -5.52
C MET A 172 -6.66 -9.59 -5.82
N ILE A 173 -5.36 -9.82 -6.04
CA ILE A 173 -4.85 -11.16 -6.33
C ILE A 173 -5.06 -12.09 -5.14
N SER A 174 -4.95 -11.57 -3.90
CA SER A 174 -5.24 -12.32 -2.68
C SER A 174 -6.72 -12.71 -2.60
N ILE A 175 -7.64 -11.77 -2.91
CA ILE A 175 -9.09 -12.04 -2.93
C ILE A 175 -9.44 -13.08 -4.00
N ILE A 176 -8.91 -12.93 -5.23
CA ILE A 176 -9.13 -13.89 -6.32
C ILE A 176 -8.60 -15.28 -5.92
N SER A 177 -7.40 -15.33 -5.32
CA SER A 177 -6.81 -16.58 -4.83
C SER A 177 -7.66 -17.24 -3.76
N GLU A 178 -8.19 -16.46 -2.82
CA GLU A 178 -9.04 -16.99 -1.75
C GLU A 178 -10.38 -17.50 -2.27
N ILE A 179 -11.04 -16.76 -3.16
CA ILE A 179 -12.28 -17.21 -3.82
C ILE A 179 -12.02 -18.50 -4.60
N PHE A 180 -10.94 -18.54 -5.37
CA PHE A 180 -10.54 -19.72 -6.13
C PHE A 180 -10.30 -20.93 -5.23
N LEU A 181 -9.47 -20.78 -4.18
CA LEU A 181 -9.19 -21.85 -3.23
C LEU A 181 -10.47 -22.32 -2.52
N ARG A 182 -11.33 -21.42 -2.04
CA ARG A 182 -12.62 -21.80 -1.43
C ARG A 182 -13.49 -22.58 -2.42
N SER A 183 -13.57 -22.14 -3.67
CA SER A 183 -14.36 -22.81 -4.70
C SER A 183 -13.83 -24.21 -5.06
N LEU A 184 -12.54 -24.52 -4.87
CA LEU A 184 -12.01 -25.87 -4.98
C LEU A 184 -12.50 -26.79 -3.85
N TRP A 185 -12.64 -26.27 -2.63
CA TRP A 185 -13.10 -27.04 -1.47
C TRP A 185 -14.59 -27.39 -1.55
N PHE A 186 -15.43 -26.47 -2.04
CA PHE A 186 -16.86 -26.71 -2.22
C PHE A 186 -17.20 -27.66 -3.38
N ARG A 187 -16.23 -28.00 -4.23
CA ARG A 187 -16.43 -28.84 -5.43
C ARG A 187 -16.08 -30.32 -5.22
N GLY A 188 -15.76 -30.73 -4.00
CA GLY A 188 -15.29 -32.08 -3.68
C GLY A 188 -16.22 -33.25 -4.00
N ASN A 189 -17.41 -33.05 -4.59
CA ASN A 189 -18.39 -34.13 -4.79
C ASN A 189 -19.02 -34.26 -6.19
N ASP A 190 -18.82 -33.32 -7.13
CA ASP A 190 -19.46 -33.40 -8.46
C ASP A 190 -18.42 -33.59 -9.57
N ARG A 191 -18.21 -34.86 -9.95
CA ARG A 191 -17.21 -35.29 -10.94
C ARG A 191 -17.68 -35.24 -12.41
N GLU A 192 -18.91 -34.81 -12.69
CA GLU A 192 -19.50 -35.04 -14.03
C GLU A 192 -19.42 -33.88 -15.04
N ASN A 193 -18.97 -32.67 -14.68
CA ASN A 193 -18.95 -31.53 -15.62
C ASN A 193 -17.53 -31.15 -16.09
N ASN A 194 -17.19 -31.55 -17.32
CA ASN A 194 -15.87 -31.40 -17.93
C ASN A 194 -15.49 -29.93 -18.26
N SER A 195 -16.48 -29.07 -18.52
CA SER A 195 -16.29 -27.64 -18.84
C SER A 195 -15.90 -26.78 -17.63
N GLY A 196 -16.37 -27.15 -16.43
CA GLY A 196 -16.00 -26.48 -15.19
C GLY A 196 -14.53 -26.68 -14.85
N ASN A 197 -13.96 -27.87 -15.11
CA ASN A 197 -12.54 -28.15 -14.82
C ASN A 197 -11.56 -27.24 -15.57
N ALA A 198 -11.86 -26.90 -16.83
CA ALA A 198 -11.04 -26.04 -17.66
C ALA A 198 -10.82 -24.63 -17.07
N ILE A 199 -11.91 -23.99 -16.63
CA ILE A 199 -11.88 -22.63 -16.07
C ILE A 199 -11.07 -22.58 -14.77
N PHE A 200 -11.19 -23.62 -13.94
CA PHE A 200 -10.42 -23.70 -12.69
C PHE A 200 -8.92 -23.89 -12.93
N VAL A 201 -8.54 -24.72 -13.91
CA VAL A 201 -7.12 -24.88 -14.30
C VAL A 201 -6.54 -23.55 -14.79
N ILE A 202 -7.30 -22.79 -15.58
CA ILE A 202 -6.91 -21.45 -16.05
C ILE A 202 -6.65 -20.50 -14.89
N ILE A 203 -7.60 -20.40 -13.95
CA ILE A 203 -7.48 -19.51 -12.80
C ILE A 203 -6.28 -19.94 -11.93
N GLY A 204 -6.07 -21.25 -11.74
CA GLY A 204 -4.93 -21.79 -11.01
C GLY A 204 -3.58 -21.41 -11.65
N ILE A 205 -3.44 -21.56 -12.98
CA ILE A 205 -2.22 -21.17 -13.71
C ILE A 205 -2.02 -19.66 -13.63
N ALA A 206 -3.08 -18.87 -13.80
CA ALA A 206 -3.01 -17.41 -13.71
C ALA A 206 -2.47 -16.96 -12.35
N LEU A 207 -2.99 -17.53 -11.27
CA LEU A 207 -2.53 -17.25 -9.90
C LEU A 207 -1.09 -17.72 -9.68
N ALA A 208 -0.69 -18.88 -10.20
CA ALA A 208 0.67 -19.39 -10.07
C ALA A 208 1.72 -18.47 -10.75
N ILE A 209 1.35 -17.82 -11.86
CA ILE A 209 2.21 -16.85 -12.56
C ILE A 209 2.18 -15.48 -11.87
N LEU A 210 0.99 -15.02 -11.45
CA LEU A 210 0.81 -13.69 -10.85
C LEU A 210 1.45 -13.59 -9.45
N ALA A 211 1.32 -14.62 -8.61
CA ALA A 211 1.81 -14.62 -7.24
C ALA A 211 3.31 -14.24 -7.09
N PRO A 212 4.27 -14.85 -7.80
CA PRO A 212 5.68 -14.47 -7.68
C PRO A 212 5.98 -13.05 -8.17
N ILE A 213 5.28 -12.58 -9.21
CA ILE A 213 5.42 -11.21 -9.73
C ILE A 213 4.97 -10.21 -8.68
N VAL A 214 3.83 -10.47 -8.03
CA VAL A 214 3.33 -9.66 -6.92
C VAL A 214 4.34 -9.62 -5.79
N VAL A 215 4.86 -10.77 -5.35
CA VAL A 215 5.86 -10.84 -4.28
C VAL A 215 7.10 -10.00 -4.63
N TYR A 216 7.59 -10.08 -5.86
CA TYR A 216 8.72 -9.28 -6.32
C TYR A 216 8.46 -7.77 -6.20
N PHE A 217 7.30 -7.29 -6.66
CA PHE A 217 6.97 -5.86 -6.55
C PHE A 217 6.70 -5.41 -5.11
N VAL A 218 6.13 -6.27 -4.26
CA VAL A 218 6.00 -6.01 -2.82
C VAL A 218 7.39 -5.84 -2.18
N GLN A 219 8.35 -6.70 -2.52
CA GLN A 219 9.72 -6.56 -2.02
C GLN A 219 10.38 -5.25 -2.47
N LEU A 220 10.09 -4.79 -3.70
CA LEU A 220 10.56 -3.49 -4.18
C LEU A 220 9.83 -2.30 -3.52
N ALA A 221 8.56 -2.48 -3.13
CA ALA A 221 7.80 -1.52 -2.32
C ALA A 221 8.43 -1.39 -0.93
N ILE A 222 8.85 -2.49 -0.34
CA ILE A 222 9.58 -2.53 0.93
C ILE A 222 11.04 -2.07 0.71
N SER A 223 11.25 -0.75 0.70
CA SER A 223 12.60 -0.18 0.62
C SER A 223 12.95 0.54 1.91
N ARG A 224 13.92 -0.02 2.66
CA ARG A 224 14.46 0.58 3.88
C ARG A 224 14.90 2.04 3.71
N LYS A 225 15.43 2.40 2.54
CA LYS A 225 15.87 3.77 2.25
C LYS A 225 14.71 4.77 2.22
N ARG A 226 13.49 4.34 1.89
CA ARG A 226 12.29 5.20 1.84
C ARG A 226 11.91 5.67 3.23
N GLU A 227 11.90 4.74 4.20
CA GLU A 227 11.64 5.05 5.60
C GLU A 227 12.62 6.08 6.15
N PHE A 228 13.93 5.92 5.91
CA PHE A 228 14.92 6.91 6.35
C PHE A 228 14.74 8.29 5.68
N ASN A 229 14.30 8.34 4.42
CA ASN A 229 14.00 9.61 3.76
C ASN A 229 12.73 10.26 4.29
N ALA A 230 11.72 9.45 4.64
CA ALA A 230 10.49 9.91 5.27
C ALA A 230 10.76 10.40 6.70
N ASP A 231 11.61 9.71 7.47
CA ASP A 231 12.11 10.16 8.78
C ASP A 231 12.84 11.50 8.68
N ALA A 232 13.74 11.65 7.70
CA ALA A 232 14.42 12.92 7.45
C ALA A 232 13.43 14.03 7.04
N SER A 233 12.40 13.70 6.27
CA SER A 233 11.33 14.64 5.89
C SER A 233 10.52 15.05 7.12
N ALA A 234 10.19 14.11 8.00
CA ALA A 234 9.48 14.37 9.24
C ALA A 234 10.27 15.36 10.10
N VAL A 235 11.56 15.13 10.32
CA VAL A 235 12.45 16.05 11.05
C VAL A 235 12.52 17.41 10.36
N LYS A 236 12.58 17.46 9.03
CA LYS A 236 12.59 18.72 8.28
C LYS A 236 11.29 19.52 8.48
N PHE A 237 10.15 18.84 8.54
CA PHE A 237 8.83 19.48 8.68
C PHE A 237 8.55 19.89 10.12
N THR A 238 8.85 19.04 11.10
CA THR A 238 8.56 19.29 12.53
C THR A 238 9.66 20.08 13.23
N ARG A 239 10.90 20.02 12.74
CA ARG A 239 12.10 20.48 13.44
C ARG A 239 12.27 19.87 14.83
N TYR A 240 11.65 18.70 15.06
CA TYR A 240 11.59 18.06 16.36
C TYR A 240 11.69 16.52 16.23
N PRO A 241 12.91 15.97 16.12
CA PRO A 241 13.14 14.52 16.00
C PRO A 241 12.55 13.70 17.16
N ALA A 242 12.55 14.25 18.37
CA ALA A 242 12.12 13.54 19.57
C ALA A 242 10.65 13.09 19.53
N GLY A 243 9.78 13.79 18.80
CA GLY A 243 8.38 13.38 18.61
C GLY A 243 8.28 12.04 17.88
N LEU A 244 8.94 11.92 16.73
CA LEU A 244 8.97 10.68 15.95
C LEU A 244 9.68 9.54 16.71
N ILE A 245 10.76 9.84 17.44
CA ILE A 245 11.44 8.86 18.30
C ILE A 245 10.50 8.32 19.38
N GLY A 246 9.73 9.19 20.05
CA GLY A 246 8.75 8.79 21.07
C GLY A 246 7.70 7.85 20.51
N ALA A 247 7.12 8.19 19.36
CA ALA A 247 6.15 7.34 18.66
C ALA A 247 6.74 5.97 18.32
N LEU A 248 7.95 5.92 17.74
CA LEU A 248 8.63 4.67 17.41
C LEU A 248 8.92 3.80 18.65
N LYS A 249 9.31 4.41 19.77
CA LYS A 249 9.51 3.69 21.05
C LYS A 249 8.19 3.10 21.58
N LYS A 250 7.07 3.84 21.49
CA LYS A 250 5.74 3.32 21.87
C LYS A 250 5.30 2.15 21.01
N ILE A 251 5.49 2.25 19.69
CA ILE A 251 5.17 1.18 18.74
C ILE A 251 6.02 -0.07 18.99
N LYS A 252 7.33 0.10 19.25
CA LYS A 252 8.23 -1.02 19.58
C LYS A 252 7.74 -1.81 20.79
N ASN A 253 7.18 -1.12 21.79
CA ASN A 253 6.69 -1.71 23.03
C ASN A 253 5.23 -2.18 22.94
N GLU A 254 4.54 -1.91 21.83
CA GLU A 254 3.14 -2.32 21.66
C GLU A 254 3.05 -3.82 21.36
N ASN A 255 2.24 -4.53 22.15
CA ASN A 255 2.06 -5.97 22.04
C ASN A 255 0.80 -6.39 21.27
N SER A 256 0.09 -5.42 20.69
CA SER A 256 -1.16 -5.62 19.95
C SER A 256 -0.84 -6.11 18.54
N ALA A 257 -1.34 -7.29 18.15
CA ALA A 257 -1.33 -7.76 16.76
C ALA A 257 -2.76 -7.76 16.21
N GLU A 258 -2.96 -7.16 15.04
CA GLU A 258 -4.29 -7.06 14.45
C GLU A 258 -4.49 -8.12 13.37
N LYS A 259 -5.21 -9.19 13.74
CA LYS A 259 -5.43 -10.34 12.86
C LYS A 259 -6.39 -10.05 11.69
N LYS A 260 -7.09 -8.91 11.70
CA LYS A 260 -8.15 -8.58 10.74
C LYS A 260 -7.69 -7.72 9.55
N ILE A 261 -6.46 -7.22 9.55
CA ILE A 261 -5.93 -6.43 8.43
C ILE A 261 -5.54 -7.36 7.28
N ASN A 262 -5.89 -6.99 6.05
CA ASN A 262 -5.42 -7.72 4.87
C ASN A 262 -3.90 -7.49 4.69
N LYS A 263 -3.13 -8.58 4.55
CA LYS A 263 -1.67 -8.53 4.33
C LYS A 263 -1.27 -7.64 3.15
N ALA A 264 -2.14 -7.49 2.16
CA ALA A 264 -1.90 -6.64 0.99
C ALA A 264 -1.76 -5.15 1.32
N VAL A 265 -2.51 -4.65 2.30
CA VAL A 265 -2.45 -3.23 2.70
C VAL A 265 -1.48 -2.98 3.85
N ALA A 266 -1.01 -4.04 4.52
CA ALA A 266 -0.06 -3.95 5.62
C ALA A 266 1.23 -3.18 5.29
N GLN A 267 1.66 -3.20 4.02
CA GLN A 267 2.83 -2.47 3.54
C GLN A 267 2.64 -0.95 3.45
N LEU A 268 1.40 -0.44 3.55
CA LEU A 268 1.11 0.99 3.61
C LEU A 268 1.33 1.56 5.01
N PHE A 269 1.21 0.71 6.04
CA PHE A 269 1.21 1.14 7.42
C PHE A 269 2.60 1.57 7.89
N PHE A 270 2.62 2.63 8.70
CA PHE A 270 3.80 3.17 9.37
C PHE A 270 4.52 2.11 10.20
N ALA A 271 3.75 1.25 10.87
CA ALA A 271 4.24 0.11 11.64
C ALA A 271 3.63 -1.19 11.11
N ASN A 272 4.41 -2.28 11.15
CA ASN A 272 3.93 -3.59 10.73
C ASN A 272 2.73 -4.01 11.61
N PRO A 273 1.53 -4.20 11.04
CA PRO A 273 0.35 -4.57 11.82
C PRO A 273 0.42 -6.01 12.38
N PHE A 274 1.36 -6.83 11.91
CA PHE A 274 1.53 -8.22 12.32
C PHE A 274 2.85 -8.45 13.08
N LYS A 275 2.82 -9.29 14.12
CA LYS A 275 4.01 -9.69 14.89
C LYS A 275 5.00 -10.58 14.14
N GLU A 276 4.54 -11.39 13.18
CA GLU A 276 5.35 -12.51 12.62
C GLU A 276 5.75 -12.36 11.14
N LEU A 277 5.25 -11.35 10.43
CA LEU A 277 5.69 -11.13 9.04
C LEU A 277 7.04 -10.40 9.07
N GLY A 278 8.10 -11.21 8.96
CA GLY A 278 9.48 -10.80 9.18
C GLY A 278 9.92 -9.53 8.45
N LYS A 279 10.67 -8.69 9.17
CA LYS A 279 11.63 -7.66 8.69
C LYS A 279 11.20 -6.83 7.47
N THR A 280 9.90 -6.53 7.30
CA THR A 280 9.41 -5.68 6.20
C THR A 280 9.62 -4.19 6.46
N HIS A 281 9.88 -3.77 7.70
CA HIS A 281 10.37 -2.43 8.01
C HIS A 281 11.86 -2.50 8.41
N PRO A 282 12.68 -1.47 8.11
CA PRO A 282 13.98 -1.34 8.74
C PRO A 282 13.81 -1.41 10.25
N ASP A 283 14.75 -2.10 10.88
CA ASP A 283 14.80 -2.26 12.32
C ASP A 283 14.54 -0.91 13.00
N ILE A 284 13.47 -0.83 13.79
CA ILE A 284 13.02 0.41 14.45
C ILE A 284 14.19 1.04 15.22
N ASP A 285 15.07 0.20 15.78
CA ASP A 285 16.28 0.62 16.48
C ASP A 285 17.25 1.39 15.58
N LYS A 286 17.38 1.01 14.31
CA LYS A 286 18.20 1.74 13.34
C LYS A 286 17.61 3.09 12.97
N ARG A 287 16.27 3.19 12.87
CA ARG A 287 15.58 4.47 12.61
C ARG A 287 15.77 5.41 13.80
N ILE A 288 15.56 4.92 15.02
CA ILE A 288 15.78 5.68 16.26
C ILE A 288 17.23 6.16 16.33
N ALA A 289 18.22 5.29 16.14
CA ALA A 289 19.64 5.67 16.20
C ALA A 289 20.07 6.67 15.11
N VAL A 290 19.36 6.71 13.97
CA VAL A 290 19.57 7.74 12.94
C VAL A 290 18.93 9.07 13.36
N LEU A 291 17.70 9.05 13.87
CA LEU A 291 16.98 10.23 14.35
C LEU A 291 17.65 10.89 15.56
N GLU A 292 18.24 10.11 16.47
CA GLU A 292 19.00 10.63 17.63
C GLU A 292 20.27 11.38 17.23
N ARG A 293 20.71 11.25 15.97
CA ARG A 293 21.86 11.97 15.41
C ARG A 293 21.48 13.18 14.55
N MET A 294 20.17 13.48 14.41
CA MET A 294 19.66 14.59 13.60
C MET A 294 19.41 15.86 14.42
#